data_AF-B2APK0-F1
#
_entry.id   AF-B2APK0-F1
#
_cell.length_a   1.000
_cell.length_b   1.000
_cell.length_c   1.000
_cell.angle_alpha   90.00
_cell.angle_beta   90.00
_cell.angle_gamma   90.00
#
_symmetry.space_group_name_H-M   'P 1'
#
loop_
_entity.id
_entity.type
_entity.pdbx_description
1 polymer ?
#
loop_
_entity_poly.entity_id
_entity_poly.type
_entity_poly.pdbx_seq_one_letter_code
_entity_poly.pdbx_strand_id
1 'polypeptide(L)'
;MTCQIICVVDALDECNPEQLHILVKLLRRLLPPHDELKPDRQPSVKFLLTTRGYLKILDLFWDSDMSCVHLSGNSRNEKDQIQNEIKFVIDHRLRTLAKKRRVSEERQLAIREALEDVDAQQRTYLWIGLVFQVLEKNFDDRPQARRSLNKETTSTVFYAYDKLLQ
;
A
#
# COMPACT_ATOMS: atom_id res chain seq x y z
N MET A 1 11.58 -3.36 -34.97
CA MET A 1 11.15 -3.53 -33.57
C MET A 1 11.24 -2.18 -32.89
N THR A 2 10.11 -1.56 -32.54
CA THR A 2 10.10 -0.37 -31.70
C THR A 2 10.23 -0.82 -30.25
N CYS A 3 11.33 -0.45 -29.59
CA CYS A 3 11.49 -0.71 -28.16
C CYS A 3 10.71 0.36 -27.39
N GLN A 4 9.81 -0.09 -26.51
CA GLN A 4 9.07 0.79 -25.62
C GLN A 4 9.60 0.59 -24.20
N ILE A 5 10.12 1.66 -23.62
CA ILE A 5 10.63 1.70 -22.26
C ILE A 5 9.53 2.29 -21.37
N ILE A 6 9.30 1.69 -20.20
CA ILE A 6 8.41 2.23 -19.18
C ILE A 6 9.25 2.54 -17.94
N CYS A 7 9.29 3.81 -17.56
CA CYS A 7 9.96 4.30 -16.36
C CYS A 7 8.91 4.48 -15.25
N VAL A 8 9.07 3.74 -14.15
CA VAL A 8 8.25 3.92 -12.94
C VAL A 8 9.05 4.74 -11.94
N VAL A 9 8.52 5.89 -11.54
CA VAL A 9 9.11 6.73 -10.50
C VAL A 9 8.19 6.69 -9.29
N ASP A 10 8.67 6.06 -8.23
CA ASP A 10 7.90 5.88 -6.99
C ASP A 10 8.13 7.04 -6.01
N ALA A 11 7.09 7.42 -5.28
CA ALA A 11 7.10 8.36 -4.16
C ALA A 11 7.73 9.73 -4.48
N LEU A 12 7.24 10.43 -5.50
CA LEU A 12 7.72 11.77 -5.86
C LEU A 12 7.67 12.79 -4.72
N ASP A 13 6.80 12.60 -3.73
CA ASP A 13 6.69 13.50 -2.58
C ASP A 13 7.88 13.43 -1.61
N GLU A 14 8.71 12.40 -1.72
CA GLU A 14 9.97 12.26 -0.98
C GLU A 14 11.15 12.97 -1.69
N CYS A 15 10.96 13.46 -2.93
CA CYS A 15 11.96 14.27 -3.61
C CYS A 15 12.13 15.61 -2.91
N ASN A 16 13.38 16.08 -2.82
CA ASN A 16 13.59 17.47 -2.42
C ASN A 16 12.99 18.43 -3.48
N PRO A 17 12.51 19.63 -3.09
CA PRO A 17 11.78 20.51 -3.99
C PRO A 17 12.56 20.92 -5.24
N GLU A 18 13.88 21.13 -5.13
CA GLU A 18 14.73 21.53 -6.25
C GLU A 18 14.86 20.41 -7.29
N GLN A 19 15.11 19.18 -6.83
CA GLN A 19 15.18 17.98 -7.68
C GLN A 19 13.84 17.68 -8.34
N LEU A 20 12.73 17.82 -7.61
CA LEU A 20 11.39 17.63 -8.17
C LEU A 20 11.15 18.61 -9.33
N HIS A 21 11.53 19.89 -9.16
CA HIS A 21 11.36 20.89 -10.20
C HIS A 21 12.24 20.62 -11.44
N ILE A 22 13.47 20.13 -11.24
CA ILE A 22 14.35 19.68 -12.33
C ILE A 22 13.72 18.49 -13.07
N LEU A 23 13.21 17.49 -12.33
CA LEU A 23 12.56 16.33 -12.90
C LEU A 23 11.35 16.71 -13.75
N VAL A 24 10.46 17.56 -13.24
CA VAL A 24 9.28 18.05 -13.98
C VAL A 24 9.69 18.73 -15.29
N LYS A 25 10.72 19.58 -15.26
CA LYS A 25 11.27 20.22 -16.48
C LYS A 25 11.79 19.20 -17.48
N LEU A 26 12.50 18.17 -17.02
CA LEU A 26 13.01 17.10 -17.88
C LEU A 26 11.86 16.30 -18.50
N LEU A 27 10.84 15.94 -17.72
CA LEU A 27 9.67 15.21 -18.20
C LEU A 27 8.93 15.98 -19.28
N ARG A 28 8.70 17.29 -19.09
CA ARG A 28 8.08 18.17 -20.09
C ARG A 28 8.89 18.25 -21.39
N ARG A 29 10.23 18.19 -21.31
CA ARG A 29 11.08 18.18 -22.51
C ARG A 29 11.04 16.85 -23.25
N LEU A 30 10.90 15.74 -22.53
CA LEU A 30 10.90 14.39 -23.08
C LEU A 30 9.53 13.97 -23.63
N LEU A 31 8.47 14.55 -23.09
CA LEU A 31 7.08 14.25 -23.43
C LEU A 31 6.44 15.52 -23.99
N PRO A 32 6.55 15.78 -25.32
CA PRO A 32 5.87 16.91 -25.93
C PRO A 32 4.35 16.78 -25.77
N PRO A 33 3.61 17.91 -25.82
CA PRO A 33 2.15 17.92 -25.72
C PRO A 33 1.50 16.98 -26.74
N HIS A 34 0.34 16.43 -26.39
CA HIS A 34 -0.31 15.41 -27.22
C HIS A 34 -0.70 15.94 -28.62
N ASP A 35 -0.92 17.26 -28.73
CA ASP A 35 -1.24 17.96 -29.97
C ASP A 35 -0.04 18.15 -30.92
N GLU A 36 1.20 18.06 -30.41
CA GLU A 36 2.42 18.21 -31.21
C GLU A 36 2.99 16.85 -31.68
N LEU A 37 2.42 15.74 -31.19
CA LEU A 37 2.84 14.39 -31.53
C LEU A 37 2.24 13.95 -32.87
N LYS A 38 3.11 13.82 -33.89
CA LYS A 38 2.72 13.17 -35.15
C LYS A 38 2.30 11.72 -34.87
N PRO A 39 1.25 11.19 -35.55
CA PRO A 39 0.77 9.83 -35.33
C PRO A 39 1.81 8.73 -35.61
N ASP A 40 2.90 9.03 -36.34
CA ASP A 40 4.02 8.11 -36.59
C ASP A 40 5.15 8.18 -35.53
N ARG A 41 5.10 9.13 -34.59
CA ARG A 41 6.15 9.41 -33.60
C ARG A 41 5.63 9.26 -32.17
N GLN A 42 5.15 8.05 -31.84
CA GLN A 42 4.92 7.74 -30.42
C GLN A 42 6.26 7.77 -29.64
N PRO A 43 6.28 8.33 -28.41
CA PRO A 43 7.48 8.33 -27.61
C PRO A 43 7.93 6.90 -27.33
N SER A 44 9.23 6.62 -27.47
CA SER A 44 9.81 5.33 -27.09
C SER A 44 9.86 5.11 -25.58
N VAL A 45 9.53 6.13 -24.77
CA VAL A 45 9.56 6.10 -23.31
C VAL A 45 8.23 6.60 -22.74
N LYS A 46 7.67 5.86 -21.78
CA LYS A 46 6.50 6.26 -20.99
C LYS A 46 6.89 6.38 -19.52
N PHE A 47 6.26 7.30 -18.81
CA PHE A 47 6.49 7.51 -17.39
C PHE A 47 5.22 7.20 -16.60
N LEU A 48 5.37 6.44 -15.52
CA LEU A 48 4.36 6.25 -14.49
C LEU A 48 4.93 6.83 -13.20
N LEU A 49 4.25 7.83 -12.66
CA LEU A 49 4.69 8.56 -11.48
C LEU A 49 3.71 8.27 -10.33
N THR A 50 4.22 7.96 -9.14
CA THR A 50 3.39 7.85 -7.93
C THR A 50 3.74 8.97 -6.97
N THR A 51 2.74 9.50 -6.26
CA THR A 51 2.92 10.54 -5.26
C THR A 51 1.72 10.59 -4.32
N ARG A 52 1.92 11.10 -3.11
CA ARG A 52 0.79 11.56 -2.28
C ARG A 52 0.09 12.75 -2.93
N GLY A 53 -1.22 12.87 -2.71
CA GLY A 53 -2.06 13.94 -3.27
C GLY A 53 -1.83 15.34 -2.69
N TYR A 54 -0.58 15.75 -2.48
CA TYR A 54 -0.25 17.11 -2.04
C TYR A 54 -0.41 18.08 -3.22
N LEU A 55 -1.26 19.09 -3.05
CA LEU A 55 -1.53 20.10 -4.08
C LEU A 55 -0.25 20.71 -4.64
N LYS A 56 0.72 21.04 -3.78
CA LYS A 56 2.03 21.59 -4.18
C LYS A 56 2.80 20.74 -5.21
N ILE A 57 2.55 19.44 -5.28
CA ILE A 57 3.17 18.52 -6.25
C ILE A 57 2.26 18.40 -7.47
N LEU A 58 0.95 18.21 -7.26
CA LEU A 58 -0.03 18.07 -8.33
C LEU A 58 -0.07 19.33 -9.23
N ASP A 59 0.03 20.52 -8.65
CA ASP A 59 0.06 21.80 -9.36
C ASP A 59 1.25 21.89 -10.32
N LEU A 60 2.37 21.19 -10.03
CA LEU A 60 3.52 21.16 -10.95
C LEU A 60 3.20 20.44 -12.26
N PHE A 61 2.16 19.62 -12.29
CA PHE A 61 1.74 18.84 -13.46
C PHE A 61 0.41 19.30 -14.05
N TRP A 62 -0.27 20.28 -13.43
CA TRP A 62 -1.61 20.74 -13.82
C TRP A 62 -1.73 21.12 -15.30
N ASP A 63 -0.74 21.85 -15.83
CA ASP A 63 -0.72 22.31 -17.23
C ASP A 63 -0.21 21.24 -18.22
N SER A 64 -0.01 20.01 -17.76
CA SER A 64 0.46 18.91 -18.62
C SER A 64 -0.74 18.03 -18.98
N ASP A 65 -0.78 17.50 -20.21
CA ASP A 65 -1.75 16.47 -20.65
C ASP A 65 -1.53 15.11 -19.95
N MET A 66 -1.16 15.12 -18.67
CA MET A 66 -0.90 13.92 -17.88
C MET A 66 -2.22 13.34 -17.40
N SER A 67 -2.47 12.09 -17.76
CA SER A 67 -3.56 11.32 -17.17
C SER A 67 -3.28 11.08 -15.68
N CYS A 68 -4.04 11.76 -14.81
CA CYS A 68 -3.94 11.60 -13.36
C CYS A 68 -5.00 10.61 -12.88
N VAL A 69 -4.56 9.48 -12.32
CA VAL A 69 -5.44 8.54 -11.63
C VAL A 69 -5.39 8.82 -10.13
N HIS A 70 -6.49 9.31 -9.57
CA HIS A 70 -6.61 9.47 -8.13
C HIS A 70 -7.02 8.14 -7.49
N LEU A 71 -6.09 7.51 -6.76
CA LEU A 71 -6.37 6.33 -5.96
C LEU A 71 -6.95 6.77 -4.60
N SER A 72 -8.26 7.07 -4.56
CA SER A 72 -8.96 7.33 -3.31
C SER A 72 -9.32 6.04 -2.58
N GLY A 73 -9.21 6.08 -1.25
CA GLY A 73 -9.78 5.07 -0.34
C GLY A 73 -10.57 5.73 0.79
N ASN A 74 -11.04 6.96 0.56
CA ASN A 74 -11.49 7.87 1.61
C ASN A 74 -13.00 8.07 1.62
N SER A 75 -13.70 7.79 0.50
CA SER A 75 -15.16 7.82 0.50
C SER A 75 -15.71 6.71 1.38
N ARG A 76 -16.92 6.89 1.92
CA ARG A 76 -17.55 5.87 2.77
C ARG A 76 -17.69 4.53 2.06
N ASN A 77 -18.14 4.55 0.81
CA ASN A 77 -18.35 3.34 0.01
C ASN A 77 -17.03 2.61 -0.28
N GLU A 78 -15.97 3.34 -0.64
CA GLU A 78 -14.64 2.75 -0.84
C GLU A 78 -14.11 2.16 0.46
N LYS A 79 -14.28 2.84 1.60
CA LYS A 79 -13.87 2.32 2.91
C LYS A 79 -14.57 1.01 3.23
N ASP A 80 -15.87 0.93 3.01
CA ASP A 80 -16.64 -0.30 3.26
C ASP A 80 -16.20 -1.44 2.33
N GLN A 81 -15.91 -1.14 1.05
CA GLN A 81 -15.34 -2.11 0.11
C GLN A 81 -13.95 -2.59 0.57
N ILE A 82 -13.05 -1.68 0.93
CA ILE A 82 -11.72 -1.99 1.47
C ILE A 82 -11.83 -2.86 2.72
N GLN A 83 -12.79 -2.58 3.62
CA GLN A 83 -13.01 -3.42 4.81
C GLN A 83 -13.43 -4.84 4.43
N ASN A 84 -14.27 -5.01 3.42
CA ASN A 84 -14.65 -6.34 2.93
C ASN A 84 -13.48 -7.06 2.27
N GLU A 85 -12.66 -6.35 1.48
CA GLU A 85 -11.45 -6.91 0.88
C GLU A 85 -10.43 -7.37 1.93
N ILE A 86 -10.25 -6.58 3.00
CA ILE A 86 -9.36 -6.92 4.12
C ILE A 86 -9.77 -8.22 4.79
N LYS A 87 -11.07 -8.55 4.90
CA LYS A 87 -11.53 -9.85 5.43
C LYS A 87 -11.00 -11.01 4.59
N PHE A 88 -11.01 -10.88 3.27
CA PHE A 88 -10.44 -11.90 2.38
C PHE A 88 -8.92 -12.01 2.55
N VAL A 89 -8.22 -10.90 2.77
CA VAL A 89 -6.78 -10.90 3.07
C VAL A 89 -6.47 -11.58 4.39
N ILE A 90 -7.26 -11.31 5.45
CA ILE A 90 -7.15 -11.99 6.75
C ILE A 90 -7.26 -13.49 6.54
N ASP A 91 -8.32 -13.95 5.87
CA ASP A 91 -8.58 -15.37 5.64
C ASP A 91 -7.48 -16.05 4.83
N HIS A 92 -6.96 -15.37 3.81
CA HIS A 92 -5.86 -15.91 3.02
C HIS A 92 -4.57 -16.02 3.84
N ARG A 93 -4.18 -14.96 4.55
CA ARG A 93 -2.94 -14.93 5.33
C ARG A 93 -2.98 -15.88 6.53
N LEU A 94 -4.13 -15.98 7.20
CA LEU A 94 -4.31 -16.90 8.31
C LEU A 94 -4.21 -18.36 7.88
N ARG A 95 -4.81 -18.73 6.74
CA ARG A 95 -4.65 -20.07 6.16
C ARG A 95 -3.19 -20.38 5.81
N THR A 96 -2.46 -19.39 5.29
CA THR A 96 -1.03 -19.54 4.97
C THR A 96 -0.20 -19.72 6.24
N LEU A 97 -0.44 -18.90 7.28
CA LEU A 97 0.19 -19.03 8.59
C LEU A 97 -0.09 -20.40 9.23
N ALA A 98 -1.35 -20.84 9.18
CA ALA A 98 -1.80 -22.12 9.72
C ALA A 98 -1.04 -23.30 9.10
N LYS A 99 -0.88 -23.31 7.78
CA LYS A 99 -0.09 -24.33 7.08
C LYS A 99 1.38 -24.30 7.47
N LYS A 100 1.98 -23.11 7.59
CA LYS A 100 3.40 -22.92 7.90
C LYS A 100 3.77 -23.26 9.35
N ARG A 101 2.88 -22.96 10.30
CA ARG A 101 3.12 -23.08 11.75
C ARG A 101 2.27 -24.14 12.45
N ARG A 102 1.46 -24.91 11.70
CA ARG A 102 0.55 -25.96 12.20
C ARG A 102 -0.43 -25.44 13.26
N VAL A 103 -1.01 -24.27 13.01
CA VAL A 103 -1.96 -23.62 13.92
C VAL A 103 -3.29 -24.37 13.94
N SER A 104 -3.81 -24.68 15.14
CA SER A 104 -5.12 -25.31 15.28
C SER A 104 -6.28 -24.43 14.75
N GLU A 105 -7.37 -25.04 14.32
CA GLU A 105 -8.54 -24.33 13.81
C GLU A 105 -9.17 -23.40 14.85
N GLU A 106 -9.26 -23.85 16.11
CA GLU A 106 -9.74 -23.02 17.23
C GLU A 106 -8.93 -21.74 17.39
N ARG A 107 -7.59 -21.84 17.27
CA ARG A 107 -6.70 -20.69 17.39
C ARG A 107 -6.77 -19.78 16.16
N GLN A 108 -6.98 -20.36 14.98
CA GLN A 108 -7.25 -19.57 13.77
C GLN A 108 -8.53 -18.73 13.96
N LEU A 109 -9.60 -19.34 14.45
CA LEU A 109 -10.87 -18.64 14.71
C LEU A 109 -10.66 -17.48 15.71
N ALA A 110 -9.99 -17.73 16.83
CA ALA A 110 -9.71 -16.70 17.82
C ALA A 110 -8.86 -15.53 17.26
N ILE A 111 -7.86 -15.82 16.42
CA ILE A 111 -7.06 -14.77 15.76
C ILE A 111 -7.93 -13.98 14.79
N ARG A 112 -8.79 -14.66 14.01
CA ARG A 112 -9.69 -14.00 13.08
C ARG A 112 -10.64 -13.04 13.80
N GLU A 113 -11.32 -13.52 14.84
CA GLU A 113 -12.23 -12.71 15.66
C GLU A 113 -11.50 -11.50 16.25
N ALA A 114 -10.31 -11.71 16.83
CA ALA A 114 -9.51 -10.62 17.38
C ALA A 114 -9.09 -9.56 16.33
N LEU A 115 -8.84 -9.96 15.08
CA LEU A 115 -8.54 -9.03 13.98
C LEU A 115 -9.80 -8.31 13.48
N GLU A 116 -10.95 -8.99 13.50
CA GLU A 116 -12.26 -8.45 13.11
C GLU A 116 -12.90 -7.56 14.20
N ASP A 117 -12.41 -7.60 15.43
CA ASP A 117 -12.84 -6.70 16.52
C ASP A 117 -12.13 -5.33 16.50
N VAL A 118 -10.99 -5.22 15.81
CA VAL A 118 -10.27 -3.94 15.68
C VAL A 118 -11.09 -2.93 14.89
N ASP A 119 -11.11 -1.68 15.35
CA ASP A 119 -11.84 -0.58 14.72
C ASP A 119 -11.55 -0.53 13.21
N ALA A 120 -12.62 -0.54 12.41
CA ALA A 120 -12.56 -0.50 10.95
C ALA A 120 -11.72 0.67 10.41
N GLN A 121 -11.63 1.80 11.13
CA GLN A 121 -10.79 2.93 10.75
C GLN A 121 -9.29 2.63 10.85
N GLN A 122 -8.89 1.70 11.73
CA GLN A 122 -7.49 1.30 11.93
C GLN A 122 -7.09 0.12 11.04
N ARG A 123 -8.07 -0.71 10.63
CA ARG A 123 -7.83 -1.86 9.75
C ARG A 123 -7.59 -1.41 8.32
N THR A 124 -6.32 -1.20 8.00
CA THR A 124 -5.84 -0.90 6.65
C THR A 124 -5.05 -2.08 6.09
N TYR A 125 -4.79 -2.07 4.78
CA TYR A 125 -3.87 -3.04 4.15
C TYR A 125 -2.47 -3.03 4.77
N LEU A 126 -2.00 -1.86 5.19
CA LEU A 126 -0.74 -1.71 5.87
C LEU A 126 -0.79 -2.35 7.25
N TRP A 127 -1.81 -2.02 8.06
CA TRP A 127 -2.00 -2.61 9.39
C TRP A 127 -2.01 -4.13 9.35
N ILE A 128 -2.82 -4.74 8.46
CA ILE A 128 -2.90 -6.19 8.36
C ILE A 128 -1.57 -6.80 7.88
N GLY A 129 -0.87 -6.05 7.02
CA GLY A 129 0.52 -6.29 6.65
C GLY A 129 1.43 -6.52 7.86
N LEU A 130 1.46 -5.53 8.74
CA LEU A 130 2.32 -5.47 9.92
C LEU A 130 1.93 -6.52 10.97
N VAL A 131 0.63 -6.68 11.25
CA VAL A 131 0.16 -7.66 12.24
C VAL A 131 0.55 -9.08 11.83
N PHE A 132 0.39 -9.45 10.57
CA PHE A 132 0.82 -10.77 10.12
C PHE A 132 2.35 -10.96 10.14
N GLN A 133 3.15 -9.90 9.92
CA GLN A 133 4.59 -9.99 10.11
C GLN A 133 4.97 -10.27 11.57
N VAL A 134 4.32 -9.60 12.52
CA VAL A 134 4.51 -9.83 13.96
C VAL A 134 4.06 -11.24 14.34
N LEU A 135 2.89 -11.67 13.87
CA LEU A 135 2.38 -13.02 14.09
C LEU A 135 3.36 -14.07 13.54
N GLU A 136 3.90 -13.90 12.34
CA GLU A 136 4.83 -14.87 11.75
C GLU A 136 6.17 -14.99 12.49
N LYS A 137 6.69 -13.87 13.01
CA LYS A 137 7.93 -13.80 13.79
C LYS A 137 7.77 -14.38 15.18
N ASN A 138 6.67 -14.04 15.87
CA ASN A 138 6.44 -14.37 17.27
C ASN A 138 5.47 -15.54 17.46
N PHE A 139 5.18 -16.31 16.39
CA PHE A 139 4.23 -17.42 16.48
C PHE A 139 4.79 -18.54 17.37
N ASP A 140 4.30 -18.59 18.61
CA ASP A 140 4.56 -19.68 19.52
C ASP A 140 3.26 -20.43 19.82
N ASP A 141 3.20 -21.70 19.40
CA ASP A 141 2.01 -22.54 19.59
C ASP A 141 1.90 -23.16 21.00
N ARG A 142 2.88 -22.92 21.86
CA ARG A 142 2.89 -23.45 23.23
C ARG A 142 1.72 -22.87 24.06
N PRO A 143 1.12 -23.66 24.96
CA PRO A 143 -0.04 -23.25 25.77
C PRO A 143 0.17 -21.97 26.60
N GLN A 144 1.41 -21.69 27.03
CA GLN A 144 1.77 -20.50 27.81
C GLN A 144 1.79 -19.22 26.97
N ALA A 145 2.16 -19.30 25.69
CA ALA A 145 2.15 -18.16 24.75
C ALA A 145 0.74 -17.82 24.23
N ARG A 146 -0.23 -18.74 24.38
CA ARG A 146 -1.64 -18.54 23.98
C ARG A 146 -2.34 -17.38 24.71
N ARG A 147 -1.91 -17.06 25.94
CA ARG A 147 -2.52 -15.99 26.76
C ARG A 147 -1.95 -14.60 26.47
N SER A 148 -0.69 -14.51 26.03
CA SER A 148 0.01 -13.23 25.81
C SER A 148 -0.34 -12.60 24.47
N LEU A 149 -0.46 -13.43 23.42
CA LEU A 149 -0.74 -12.95 22.06
C LEU A 149 -2.11 -12.27 21.96
N ASN A 150 -3.16 -12.78 22.60
CA ASN A 150 -4.51 -12.18 22.53
C ASN A 150 -4.58 -10.73 23.08
N LYS A 151 -3.68 -10.36 24.01
CA LYS A 151 -3.57 -8.99 24.52
C LYS A 151 -2.57 -8.13 23.74
N GLU A 152 -1.53 -8.74 23.17
CA GLU A 152 -0.45 -8.02 22.49
C GLU A 152 -0.70 -7.78 20.99
N THR A 153 -1.52 -8.61 20.33
CA THR A 153 -1.80 -8.46 18.89
C THR A 153 -2.96 -7.53 18.57
N THR A 154 -3.76 -7.16 19.58
CA THR A 154 -4.95 -6.30 19.47
C THR A 154 -4.67 -4.82 19.76
N SER A 155 -3.49 -4.49 20.27
CA SER A 155 -3.09 -3.09 20.44
C SER A 155 -2.76 -2.47 19.08
N THR A 156 -3.55 -1.45 18.74
CA THR A 156 -3.45 -0.39 17.70
C THR A 156 -2.30 -0.46 16.68
N VAL A 157 -2.54 0.09 15.48
CA VAL A 157 -1.51 0.32 14.44
C VAL A 157 -0.19 0.80 15.03
N PHE A 158 -0.23 1.75 15.98
CA PHE A 158 0.93 2.30 16.67
C PHE A 158 1.79 1.24 17.40
N TYR A 159 1.18 0.28 18.11
CA TYR A 159 1.92 -0.77 18.80
C TYR A 159 2.52 -1.80 17.84
N ALA A 160 1.80 -2.12 16.74
CA ALA A 160 2.36 -2.96 15.68
C ALA A 160 3.57 -2.29 14.99
N TYR A 161 3.56 -0.96 14.86
CA TYR A 161 4.71 -0.18 14.38
C TYR A 161 5.87 -0.17 15.38
N ASP A 162 5.61 0.09 16.66
CA ASP A 162 6.64 0.13 17.71
C ASP A 162 7.41 -1.21 17.81
N LYS A 163 6.70 -2.33 17.66
CA LYS A 163 7.31 -3.67 17.66
C LYS A 163 8.12 -4.02 16.41
N LEU A 164 8.01 -3.26 15.32
CA LEU A 164 8.78 -3.47 14.11
C LEU A 164 10.08 -2.65 14.07
N LEU A 165 10.19 -1.62 14.93
CA LEU A 165 11.36 -0.75 15.05
C LEU A 165 12.30 -1.16 16.19
N GLN A 166 11.97 -2.22 16.94
CA GLN A 166 12.80 -2.88 17.96
C GLN A 166 13.36 -4.18 17.41
#